data_AF-A0A4U6VUX8-F1
#
_entry.id   AF-A0A4U6VUX8-F1
#
_cell.length_a   1.000
_cell.length_b   1.000
_cell.length_c   1.000
_cell.angle_alpha   90.00
_cell.angle_beta   90.00
_cell.angle_gamma   90.00
#
_symmetry.space_group_name_H-M   'P 1'
#
loop_
_entity.id
_entity.type
_entity.pdbx_description
1 polymer ?
#
loop_
_entity_poly.entity_id
_entity_poly.type
_entity_poly.pdbx_seq_one_letter_code
_entity_poly.pdbx_strand_id
1 'polypeptide(L)'
;MPMHARGCTTACVSGRRLVFVDVARHDGKGLGPMMPNTGFTLTSRTLKMTGNCTTQWEWIDDAVVTTSGQLWHANTIESLPHDIVMLPLLSMDKANAAHLVLFDWDDGRVSLVSIDLSNKQVMGSVVTYIKGKDDTADADMIKAKPGFFAHFIPSEFPKFLDLRKRENHP
;
A
#
# COMPACT_ATOMS: atom_id res chain seq x y z
N MET A 1 16.39 -13.25 -16.48
CA MET A 1 14.92 -13.08 -16.53
C MET A 1 14.62 -11.61 -16.80
N PRO A 2 13.77 -11.26 -17.77
CA PRO A 2 13.61 -9.88 -18.19
C PRO A 2 12.87 -9.07 -17.12
N MET A 3 13.48 -8.00 -16.63
CA MET A 3 12.85 -7.02 -15.74
C MET A 3 11.78 -6.27 -16.52
N HIS A 4 10.50 -6.63 -16.34
CA HIS A 4 9.40 -5.73 -16.65
C HIS A 4 9.39 -4.60 -15.61
N ALA A 5 8.98 -3.39 -16.02
CA ALA A 5 9.03 -2.15 -15.25
C ALA A 5 8.84 -2.39 -13.75
N ARG A 6 9.93 -2.25 -12.97
CA ARG A 6 9.89 -2.55 -11.54
C ARG A 6 8.94 -1.56 -10.88
N GLY A 7 7.92 -2.12 -10.26
CA GLY A 7 7.02 -1.43 -9.34
C GLY A 7 7.75 -0.74 -8.20
N CYS A 8 7.03 0.06 -7.43
CA CYS A 8 7.56 0.54 -6.17
C CYS A 8 7.74 -0.62 -5.19
N THR A 9 8.86 -0.58 -4.47
CA THR A 9 9.21 -1.51 -3.40
C THR A 9 9.28 -0.76 -2.07
N THR A 10 8.61 -1.27 -1.06
CA THR A 10 8.81 -0.85 0.34
C THR A 10 9.36 -2.00 1.15
N ALA A 11 10.26 -1.69 2.09
CA ALA A 11 10.86 -2.66 3.00
C ALA A 11 10.61 -2.29 4.46
N CYS A 12 10.33 -3.26 5.32
CA CYS A 12 10.34 -3.09 6.78
C CYS A 12 11.27 -4.11 7.46
N VAL A 13 11.91 -3.70 8.55
CA VAL A 13 12.76 -4.56 9.38
C VAL A 13 11.94 -5.08 10.56
N SER A 14 11.90 -6.39 10.75
CA SER A 14 11.32 -7.02 11.94
C SER A 14 12.29 -8.08 12.48
N GLY A 15 13.08 -7.72 13.48
CA GLY A 15 14.13 -8.57 14.03
C GLY A 15 15.17 -8.98 12.98
N ARG A 16 15.20 -10.27 12.63
CA ARG A 16 16.13 -10.87 11.64
C ARG A 16 15.51 -11.03 10.24
N ARG A 17 14.44 -10.28 9.94
CA ARG A 17 13.71 -10.36 8.68
C ARG A 17 13.54 -8.97 8.08
N LEU A 18 13.65 -8.91 6.76
CA LEU A 18 13.28 -7.79 5.91
C LEU A 18 12.13 -8.26 5.03
N VAL A 19 10.97 -7.63 5.16
CA VAL A 19 9.83 -7.91 4.27
C VAL A 19 9.81 -6.84 3.19
N PHE A 20 9.66 -7.25 1.94
CA PHE A 20 9.57 -6.38 0.78
C PHE A 20 8.19 -6.55 0.14
N VAL A 21 7.54 -5.45 -0.22
CA VAL A 21 6.32 -5.47 -1.04
C VAL A 21 6.53 -4.66 -2.29
N ASP A 22 6.38 -5.32 -3.43
CA ASP A 22 6.43 -4.73 -4.77
C ASP A 22 5.03 -4.54 -5.35
N VAL A 23 4.78 -3.41 -6.01
CA VAL A 23 3.51 -3.17 -6.75
C VAL A 23 3.76 -3.02 -8.24
N ALA A 24 3.42 -4.03 -9.03
CA ALA A 24 3.56 -3.98 -10.48
C ALA A 24 2.20 -3.70 -11.14
N ARG A 25 2.07 -2.53 -11.79
CA ARG A 25 0.89 -2.23 -12.63
C ARG A 25 0.94 -3.02 -13.94
N HIS A 26 -0.21 -3.47 -14.40
CA HIS A 26 -0.33 -4.25 -15.64
C HIS A 26 -0.38 -3.35 -16.89
N ASP A 27 -0.58 -2.04 -16.70
CA ASP A 27 -0.65 -1.06 -17.79
C ASP A 27 0.71 -0.45 -18.18
N GLY A 28 1.80 -0.88 -17.53
CA GLY A 28 3.17 -0.43 -17.81
C GLY A 28 3.45 1.01 -17.37
N LYS A 29 2.51 1.71 -16.73
CA LYS A 29 2.71 3.07 -16.23
C LYS A 29 3.27 3.05 -14.81
N GLY A 30 4.07 4.06 -14.47
CA GLY A 30 4.58 4.27 -13.10
C GLY A 30 3.68 5.13 -12.21
N LEU A 31 2.73 5.86 -12.79
CA LEU A 31 1.81 6.75 -12.08
C LEU A 31 0.68 7.18 -13.04
N GLY A 32 -0.44 7.63 -12.49
CA GLY A 32 -1.58 8.13 -13.25
C GLY A 32 -2.78 7.18 -13.22
N PRO A 33 -3.88 7.57 -13.89
CA PRO A 33 -5.07 6.72 -14.04
C PRO A 33 -4.69 5.37 -14.64
N MET A 34 -5.22 4.27 -14.09
CA MET A 34 -5.04 2.96 -14.71
C MET A 34 -5.78 2.89 -16.04
N MET A 35 -5.21 2.18 -16.99
CA MET A 35 -5.95 1.88 -18.23
C MET A 35 -7.19 1.04 -17.90
N PRO A 36 -8.33 1.28 -18.58
CA PRO A 36 -9.52 0.45 -18.39
C PRO A 36 -9.22 -1.04 -18.54
N ASN A 37 -9.87 -1.87 -17.72
CA ASN A 37 -9.70 -3.33 -17.71
C ASN A 37 -8.28 -3.83 -17.41
N THR A 38 -7.43 -3.00 -16.80
CA THR A 38 -6.12 -3.41 -16.30
C THR A 38 -6.11 -3.51 -14.78
N GLY A 39 -5.07 -4.15 -14.24
CA GLY A 39 -4.91 -4.40 -12.82
C GLY A 39 -3.52 -4.03 -12.30
N PHE A 40 -3.24 -4.50 -11.10
CA PHE A 40 -1.89 -4.52 -10.54
C PHE A 40 -1.65 -5.84 -9.80
N THR A 41 -0.38 -6.11 -9.52
CA THR A 41 0.06 -7.25 -8.70
C THR A 41 0.89 -6.74 -7.54
N LEU A 42 0.49 -7.13 -6.33
CA LEU A 42 1.31 -7.00 -5.12
C LEU A 42 2.13 -8.27 -4.95
N THR A 43 3.43 -8.13 -4.76
CA THR A 43 4.32 -9.26 -4.45
C THR A 43 5.03 -8.99 -3.13
N SER A 44 4.69 -9.76 -2.11
CA SER A 44 5.42 -9.76 -0.83
C SER A 44 6.51 -10.81 -0.86
N ARG A 45 7.69 -10.52 -0.31
CA ARG A 45 8.80 -11.47 -0.19
C ARG A 45 9.65 -11.16 1.03
N THR A 46 10.09 -12.20 1.73
CA THR A 46 10.92 -12.03 2.93
C THR A 46 12.37 -12.39 2.67
N LEU A 47 13.27 -11.50 3.05
CA LEU A 47 14.69 -11.78 3.20
C LEU A 47 14.98 -12.03 4.68
N LYS A 48 15.54 -13.18 5.02
CA LYS A 48 15.85 -13.56 6.40
C LYS A 48 17.35 -13.70 6.59
N MET A 49 17.81 -13.18 7.70
CA MET A 49 19.18 -13.34 8.14
C MET A 49 19.41 -14.77 8.65
N THR A 50 20.40 -15.46 8.11
CA THR A 50 20.72 -16.86 8.44
C THR A 50 21.97 -16.95 9.32
N GLY A 51 21.93 -17.90 10.27
CA GLY A 51 23.04 -18.16 11.19
C GLY A 51 23.26 -17.11 12.30
N ASN A 52 24.48 -17.12 12.86
CA ASN A 52 24.93 -16.21 13.91
C ASN A 52 25.67 -15.00 13.34
N CYS A 53 25.85 -14.95 12.02
CA CYS A 53 26.63 -13.94 11.31
C CYS A 53 25.76 -12.75 10.93
N THR A 54 26.30 -11.53 11.06
CA THR A 54 25.55 -10.30 10.83
C THR A 54 25.26 -9.98 9.36
N THR A 55 25.79 -10.77 8.43
CA THR A 55 25.90 -10.43 7.02
C THR A 55 25.24 -11.43 6.06
N GLN A 56 24.85 -12.62 6.53
CA GLN A 56 24.24 -13.62 5.66
C GLN A 56 22.73 -13.44 5.62
N TRP A 57 22.19 -13.17 4.43
CA TRP A 57 20.77 -12.97 4.16
C TRP A 57 20.33 -13.90 3.02
N GLU A 58 19.21 -14.59 3.23
CA GLU A 58 18.63 -15.52 2.26
C GLU A 58 17.16 -15.19 2.03
N TRP A 59 16.74 -15.26 0.77
CA TRP A 59 15.32 -15.15 0.43
C TRP A 59 14.61 -16.40 0.93
N ILE A 60 13.52 -16.20 1.66
CA ILE A 60 12.62 -17.29 2.02
C ILE A 60 11.72 -17.56 0.82
N ASP A 61 11.39 -18.83 0.57
CA ASP A 61 10.35 -19.22 -0.37
C ASP A 61 8.95 -19.02 0.26
N ASP A 62 8.61 -17.76 0.52
CA ASP A 62 7.35 -17.33 1.16
C ASP A 62 6.61 -16.25 0.36
N ALA A 63 6.93 -16.13 -0.92
CA ALA A 63 6.42 -15.04 -1.74
C ALA A 63 4.88 -15.10 -1.84
N VAL A 64 4.21 -14.02 -1.44
CA VAL A 64 2.75 -13.90 -1.59
C VAL A 64 2.45 -12.96 -2.75
N VAL A 65 1.77 -13.50 -3.76
CA VAL A 65 1.31 -12.75 -4.92
C VAL A 65 -0.19 -12.51 -4.77
N THR A 66 -0.59 -11.24 -4.86
CA THR A 66 -1.99 -10.82 -4.81
C THR A 66 -2.27 -9.93 -6.01
N THR A 67 -3.13 -10.40 -6.91
CA THR A 67 -3.61 -9.56 -8.00
C THR A 67 -4.72 -8.65 -7.49
N SER A 68 -4.88 -7.51 -8.15
CA SER A 68 -5.94 -6.56 -7.83
C SER A 68 -7.34 -7.21 -7.95
N GLY A 69 -7.56 -8.07 -8.95
CA GLY A 69 -8.77 -8.89 -9.08
C GLY A 69 -9.06 -9.76 -7.86
N GLN A 70 -8.03 -10.44 -7.32
CA GLN A 70 -8.16 -11.22 -6.08
C GLN A 70 -8.47 -10.32 -4.89
N LEU A 71 -7.83 -9.15 -4.80
CA LEU A 71 -8.06 -8.19 -3.73
C LEU A 71 -9.52 -7.69 -3.75
N TRP A 72 -10.03 -7.24 -4.89
CA TRP A 72 -11.40 -6.73 -4.97
C TRP A 72 -12.44 -7.84 -4.77
N HIS A 73 -12.20 -9.04 -5.31
CA HIS A 73 -13.09 -10.18 -5.08
C HIS A 73 -13.18 -10.57 -3.60
N ALA A 74 -12.07 -10.44 -2.87
CA ALA A 74 -12.01 -10.72 -1.45
C ALA A 74 -12.70 -9.63 -0.58
N ASN A 75 -12.89 -8.42 -1.12
CA ASN A 75 -13.33 -7.23 -0.38
C ASN A 75 -14.47 -6.50 -1.11
N THR A 76 -15.59 -7.19 -1.30
CA THR A 76 -16.75 -6.69 -2.05
C THR A 76 -17.59 -5.67 -1.26
N ILE A 77 -17.48 -5.66 0.07
CA ILE A 77 -18.28 -4.80 0.96
C ILE A 77 -17.65 -3.40 1.06
N GLU A 78 -16.32 -3.33 0.98
CA GLU A 78 -15.51 -2.16 1.31
C GLU A 78 -15.52 -1.08 0.22
N SER A 79 -16.09 -1.37 -0.95
CA SER A 79 -16.18 -0.45 -2.11
C SER A 79 -14.85 0.23 -2.42
N LEU A 80 -13.78 -0.58 -2.50
CA LEU A 80 -12.42 -0.07 -2.71
C LEU A 80 -12.30 0.62 -4.09
N PRO A 81 -11.60 1.77 -4.18
CA PRO A 81 -11.20 2.30 -5.48
C PRO A 81 -10.36 1.29 -6.26
N HIS A 82 -10.52 1.27 -7.58
CA HIS A 82 -9.83 0.32 -8.45
C HIS A 82 -8.47 0.84 -8.96
N ASP A 83 -8.17 2.12 -8.69
CA ASP A 83 -6.91 2.75 -9.01
C ASP A 83 -5.96 2.78 -7.80
N ILE A 84 -4.71 2.38 -8.03
CA ILE A 84 -3.66 2.37 -7.00
C ILE A 84 -2.61 3.46 -7.24
N VAL A 85 -2.17 4.09 -6.15
CA VAL A 85 -0.95 4.90 -6.13
C VAL A 85 0.21 4.03 -5.72
N MET A 86 1.31 4.10 -6.47
CA MET A 86 2.39 3.13 -6.41
C MET A 86 3.30 3.26 -5.17
N LEU A 87 2.81 3.38 -3.94
CA LEU A 87 3.64 3.22 -2.74
C LEU A 87 2.89 2.38 -1.69
N PRO A 88 3.14 1.06 -1.60
CA PRO A 88 2.68 0.30 -0.45
C PRO A 88 3.51 0.71 0.77
N LEU A 89 2.94 0.74 1.96
CA LEU A 89 3.68 0.90 3.20
C LEU A 89 3.56 -0.37 4.01
N LEU A 90 4.66 -0.94 4.47
CA LEU A 90 4.61 -2.10 5.35
C LEU A 90 4.44 -1.66 6.80
N SER A 91 3.58 -2.36 7.54
CA SER A 91 3.48 -2.15 8.99
C SER A 91 4.73 -2.70 9.68
N MET A 92 5.26 -1.95 10.65
CA MET A 92 6.32 -2.45 11.54
C MET A 92 5.76 -3.25 12.72
N ASP A 93 4.52 -2.96 13.11
CA ASP A 93 3.89 -3.57 14.29
C ASP A 93 3.19 -4.89 13.97
N LYS A 94 2.67 -5.02 12.74
CA LYS A 94 1.93 -6.20 12.28
C LYS A 94 2.63 -6.83 11.09
N ALA A 95 3.14 -8.04 11.29
CA ALA A 95 3.65 -8.86 10.20
C ALA A 95 2.55 -9.05 9.13
N ASN A 96 2.94 -9.02 7.85
CA ASN A 96 2.07 -9.18 6.67
C ASN A 96 1.03 -8.08 6.44
N ALA A 97 1.01 -6.99 7.24
CA ALA A 97 0.14 -5.86 6.97
C ALA A 97 0.81 -4.89 6.01
N ALA A 98 0.14 -4.60 4.89
CA ALA A 98 0.51 -3.54 3.96
C ALA A 98 -0.59 -2.48 3.89
N HIS A 99 -0.21 -1.22 3.94
CA HIS A 99 -1.09 -0.09 3.74
C HIS A 99 -0.92 0.43 2.31
N LEU A 100 -2.01 0.48 1.56
CA LEU A 100 -2.03 0.98 0.19
C LEU A 100 -2.77 2.31 0.13
N VAL A 101 -2.20 3.26 -0.59
CA VAL A 101 -2.91 4.48 -0.98
C VAL A 101 -3.61 4.23 -2.32
N LEU A 102 -4.93 4.30 -2.29
CA LEU A 102 -5.78 4.21 -3.47
C LEU A 102 -6.24 5.62 -3.84
N PHE A 103 -6.16 5.96 -5.12
CA PHE A 103 -6.51 7.29 -5.64
C PHE A 103 -7.50 7.13 -6.76
N ASP A 104 -8.70 7.65 -6.55
CA ASP A 104 -9.74 7.73 -7.55
C ASP A 104 -9.46 8.92 -8.48
N TRP A 105 -9.05 8.66 -9.71
CA TRP A 105 -8.66 9.73 -10.64
C TRP A 105 -9.84 10.53 -11.18
N ASP A 106 -11.05 9.96 -11.14
CA ASP A 106 -12.25 10.61 -11.64
C ASP A 106 -12.81 11.58 -10.57
N ASP A 107 -12.85 11.14 -9.31
CA ASP A 107 -13.41 11.89 -8.19
C ASP A 107 -12.36 12.69 -7.39
N GLY A 108 -11.07 12.41 -7.59
CA GLY A 108 -9.97 12.99 -6.80
C GLY A 108 -9.91 12.48 -5.37
N ARG A 109 -10.59 11.37 -5.07
CA ARG A 109 -10.70 10.78 -3.73
C ARG A 109 -9.44 10.01 -3.39
N VAL A 110 -8.93 10.21 -2.17
CA VAL A 110 -7.75 9.49 -1.66
C VAL A 110 -8.13 8.65 -0.46
N SER A 111 -7.91 7.35 -0.56
CA SER A 111 -8.21 6.39 0.50
C SER A 111 -6.96 5.62 0.88
N LEU A 112 -6.79 5.36 2.17
CA LEU A 112 -5.79 4.44 2.69
C LEU A 112 -6.47 3.17 3.15
N VAL A 113 -5.92 2.06 2.70
CA VAL A 113 -6.45 0.73 2.95
C VAL A 113 -5.35 -0.11 3.56
N SER A 114 -5.61 -0.68 4.73
CA SER A 114 -4.71 -1.67 5.32
C SER A 114 -5.15 -3.05 4.84
N ILE A 115 -4.23 -3.89 4.38
CA ILE A 115 -4.52 -5.22 3.85
C ILE A 115 -3.61 -6.22 4.53
N ASP A 116 -4.18 -7.34 4.95
CA ASP A 116 -3.43 -8.51 5.36
C ASP A 116 -3.06 -9.29 4.10
N LEU A 117 -1.76 -9.29 3.78
CA LEU A 117 -1.24 -9.93 2.58
C LEU A 117 -1.48 -11.44 2.57
N SER A 118 -1.60 -12.09 3.73
CA SER A 118 -1.72 -13.55 3.84
C SER A 118 -3.08 -14.08 3.38
N ASN A 119 -4.16 -13.34 3.69
CA ASN A 119 -5.53 -13.70 3.36
C ASN A 119 -6.20 -12.72 2.38
N LYS A 120 -5.49 -11.64 2.00
CA LYS A 120 -5.91 -10.64 1.01
C LYS A 120 -7.14 -9.84 1.46
N GLN A 121 -7.38 -9.75 2.77
CA GLN A 121 -8.51 -9.04 3.36
C GLN A 121 -8.11 -7.65 3.83
N VAL A 122 -9.03 -6.70 3.75
CA VAL A 122 -8.89 -5.38 4.34
C VAL A 122 -8.91 -5.50 5.87
N MET A 123 -7.93 -4.89 6.51
CA MET A 123 -7.79 -4.85 7.95
C MET A 123 -8.50 -3.60 8.49
N GLY A 124 -9.75 -3.77 8.93
CA GLY A 124 -10.54 -2.69 9.54
C GLY A 124 -11.20 -1.77 8.52
N SER A 125 -11.41 -0.50 8.88
CA SER A 125 -12.08 0.46 8.00
C SER A 125 -11.14 1.08 6.97
N VAL A 126 -11.69 1.38 5.80
CA VAL A 126 -11.04 2.22 4.79
C VAL A 126 -11.03 3.66 5.27
N VAL A 127 -9.86 4.29 5.32
CA VAL A 127 -9.73 5.68 5.76
C VAL A 127 -9.66 6.59 4.53
N THR A 128 -10.72 7.35 4.27
CA THR A 128 -10.72 8.37 3.22
C THR A 128 -10.15 9.68 3.75
N TYR A 129 -8.99 10.07 3.22
CA TYR A 129 -8.30 11.31 3.59
C TYR A 129 -8.77 12.52 2.80
N ILE A 130 -9.12 12.32 1.52
CA ILE A 130 -9.66 13.37 0.65
C ILE A 130 -10.96 12.83 0.08
N LYS A 131 -12.06 13.55 0.29
CA LYS A 131 -13.38 13.13 -0.18
C LYS A 131 -13.62 13.40 -1.66
N GLY A 132 -12.77 14.21 -2.29
CA GLY A 132 -12.81 14.50 -3.73
C GLY A 132 -12.94 15.99 -4.01
N LYS A 133 -13.53 16.33 -5.16
CA LYS A 133 -13.64 17.71 -5.70
C LYS A 133 -14.32 18.74 -4.76
N ASP A 134 -15.13 18.28 -3.81
CA ASP A 134 -15.81 19.17 -2.84
C ASP A 134 -14.93 19.53 -1.62
N ASP A 135 -13.78 18.88 -1.46
CA ASP A 135 -12.81 19.14 -0.38
C ASP A 135 -11.86 20.29 -0.77
N THR A 136 -12.44 21.50 -0.85
CA THR A 136 -11.78 22.70 -1.38
C THR A 136 -10.66 23.27 -0.49
N ALA A 137 -10.53 22.80 0.75
CA ALA A 137 -9.46 23.21 1.66
C ALA A 137 -8.06 22.81 1.14
N ASP A 138 -7.99 21.75 0.32
CA ASP A 138 -6.76 21.11 -0.12
C ASP A 138 -6.62 21.04 -1.65
N ALA A 139 -7.35 21.89 -2.39
CA ALA A 139 -7.38 21.88 -3.86
C ALA A 139 -5.98 22.04 -4.50
N ASP A 140 -5.08 22.79 -3.88
CA ASP A 140 -3.69 22.94 -4.31
C ASP A 140 -2.85 21.69 -4.00
N MET A 141 -3.14 21.00 -2.89
CA MET A 141 -2.52 19.70 -2.55
C MET A 141 -2.94 18.62 -3.54
N ILE A 142 -4.19 18.61 -4.02
CA ILE A 142 -4.68 17.67 -5.05
C ILE A 142 -3.94 17.88 -6.39
N LYS A 143 -3.73 19.14 -6.80
CA LYS A 143 -3.03 19.46 -8.06
C LYS A 143 -1.53 19.11 -8.04
N ALA A 144 -0.88 19.19 -6.88
CA ALA A 144 0.54 18.88 -6.73
C ALA A 144 0.83 17.40 -6.33
N LYS A 145 -0.20 16.63 -5.95
CA LYS A 145 -0.09 15.33 -5.26
C LYS A 145 0.58 14.17 -6.00
N PRO A 146 0.45 13.98 -7.33
CA PRO A 146 1.10 12.86 -8.01
C PRO A 146 2.62 12.83 -7.76
N GLY A 147 3.26 14.01 -7.65
CA GLY A 147 4.68 14.13 -7.30
C GLY A 147 5.01 13.89 -5.82
N PHE A 148 4.08 14.17 -4.89
CA PHE A 148 4.29 13.99 -3.44
C PHE A 148 4.21 12.53 -3.01
N PHE A 149 3.41 11.72 -3.68
CA PHE A 149 3.38 10.27 -3.48
C PHE A 149 4.61 9.56 -4.06
N ALA A 150 5.66 10.27 -4.51
CA ALA A 150 6.92 9.65 -4.89
C ALA A 150 7.82 9.35 -3.67
N HIS A 151 7.61 10.01 -2.52
CA HIS A 151 8.60 10.02 -1.43
C HIS A 151 8.04 9.95 -0.01
N PHE A 152 6.81 9.47 0.22
CA PHE A 152 6.40 9.17 1.58
C PHE A 152 7.08 7.88 2.06
N ILE A 153 8.28 8.03 2.62
CA ILE A 153 8.81 7.09 3.61
C ILE A 153 8.53 7.71 4.98
N PRO A 154 7.47 7.29 5.69
CA PRO A 154 7.49 7.35 7.14
C PRO A 154 7.94 5.98 7.64
N SER A 155 9.10 5.94 8.29
CA SER A 155 9.55 4.78 9.06
C SER A 155 8.68 4.52 10.29
N GLU A 156 7.73 5.40 10.64
CA GLU A 156 6.75 5.18 11.71
C GLU A 156 5.40 5.80 11.30
N PHE A 157 4.31 5.06 11.48
CA PHE A 157 2.95 5.59 11.36
C PHE A 157 2.76 6.74 12.37
N PRO A 158 2.22 7.91 12.00
CA PRO A 158 2.08 8.99 12.96
C PRO A 158 1.11 8.59 14.08
N LYS A 159 1.61 8.54 15.32
CA LYS A 159 0.88 8.11 16.53
C LYS A 159 -0.40 8.93 16.82
N PHE A 160 -0.59 10.05 16.12
CA PHE A 160 -1.79 10.88 16.22
C PHE A 160 -2.97 10.40 15.36
N LEU A 161 -2.80 9.36 14.52
CA LEU A 161 -3.88 8.72 13.76
C LEU A 161 -4.53 7.54 14.49
N ASP A 162 -4.42 7.45 15.82
CA ASP A 162 -5.18 6.48 16.60
C ASP A 162 -6.66 6.90 16.65
N LEU A 163 -7.45 6.40 15.69
CA LEU A 163 -8.89 6.65 15.57
C LEU A 163 -9.71 6.07 16.74
N ARG A 164 -9.05 5.46 17.74
CA ARG A 164 -9.68 4.96 18.97
C ARG A 164 -9.84 6.00 20.08
N LYS A 165 -9.49 7.27 19.84
CA LYS A 165 -9.81 8.38 20.75
C LYS A 165 -10.65 9.46 20.06
N ARG A 166 -11.93 9.13 19.82
CA ARG A 166 -13.00 10.13 19.80
C ARG A 166 -14.21 9.57 20.54
N GLU A 167 -14.05 9.37 21.84
CA GLU A 167 -15.15 9.52 22.76
C GLU A 167 -14.60 10.16 24.03
N ASN A 168 -15.41 11.07 24.56
CA ASN A 168 -15.19 11.93 25.72
C ASN A 168 -14.42 13.22 25.42
N HIS A 169 -15.20 14.27 25.19
CA HIS A 169 -15.07 15.49 25.99
C HIS A 169 -16.44 16.18 26.12
N PRO A 170 -16.62 16.97 27.20
CA PRO A 170 -17.81 17.00 28.07
C PRO A 170 -19.02 17.76 27.53
#